data_AF-A0A2P6MSH2-F1
#
_entry.id   AF-A0A2P6MSH2-F1
#
_cell.length_a   1.000
_cell.length_b   1.000
_cell.length_c   1.000
_cell.angle_alpha   90.00
_cell.angle_beta   90.00
_cell.angle_gamma   90.00
#
_symmetry.space_group_name_H-M   'P 1'
#
loop_
_entity.id
_entity.type
_entity.pdbx_description
1 polymer ?
#
loop_
_entity_poly.entity_id
_entity_poly.type
_entity_poly.pdbx_seq_one_letter_code
_entity_poly.pdbx_strand_id
1 'polypeptide(L)'
;MEIEHLKEQYETLVSDYQKAVVRLNANQERIEEAVQKIIDLTETVKERVEKQLRYDVEDLEKEEMQLEAELANGSSEGRTRSFPQLIIGSRIIEKTDEKDVQARRKVLFGDLARPSSVHILRNSSEDSTEGPPSNEALAEGWNVSPKEIECDKKTKLGNGAFGDVFKGKLRGKEVAIKKLSFQQFDQETLSEFTKEVGVMTKLRHPNVILFMGACTAPGNLAMITELMPRGSVYDLLQNKEAKISFQQRLSFAKDTVMGMNWLHCCNPPILHLDLKTHNLLIDENYIVKVADFGLSRVKSQNVAKGKAGSPVYMAPEMLLDLGYDEKADIYSFGIVLWELYTQEEPYKDKFKSFDDLVEAVTKKGKRPDVPDVCPPKLKTLIQQCWNPSPAIRPPFARILKENILDHLIIESHISERNEMGRRLWSENFLEQTTVPANKFLPAFYKTIGVQMTGDQEDIFIQCLKILIVKKDKSGGDSVSLEDFSKMLEWFGPLELGSGILQRIEAGLRFKGFFGEIETSDAEKLLNGKKKGTYLIRFSTRDPGCYAITVLTKLGALKHYRISHKAGQPYIVGTNEHSSLEALVKAHKKELYLKYPHVGSKYEAMFNDHDKHLEREGYGDPSR
;
A
#
# COMPACT_ATOMS: atom_id res chain seq x y z
N MET A 1 2.96 5.12 59.84
CA MET A 1 1.94 4.44 58.99
C MET A 1 2.02 4.83 57.52
N GLU A 2 1.47 5.96 57.03
CA GLU A 2 1.52 6.28 55.57
C GLU A 2 2.95 6.43 55.02
N ILE A 3 3.86 7.05 55.78
CA ILE A 3 5.28 7.18 55.40
C ILE A 3 6.00 5.82 55.41
N GLU A 4 5.64 4.91 56.31
CA GLU A 4 6.20 3.56 56.34
C GLU A 4 5.70 2.72 55.17
N HIS A 5 4.41 2.84 54.84
CA HIS A 5 3.83 2.16 53.68
C HIS A 5 4.47 2.63 52.37
N LEU A 6 4.72 3.94 52.23
CA LEU A 6 5.43 4.49 51.07
C LEU A 6 6.90 4.04 51.00
N LYS A 7 7.57 3.89 52.15
CA LYS A 7 8.94 3.32 52.19
C LYS A 7 8.96 1.87 51.72
N GLU A 8 8.02 1.06 52.19
CA GLU A 8 7.92 -0.36 51.83
C GLU A 8 7.60 -0.55 50.33
N GLN A 9 6.74 0.30 49.78
CA GLN A 9 6.48 0.36 48.33
C GLN A 9 7.71 0.79 47.52
N TYR A 10 8.46 1.78 48.00
CA TYR A 10 9.69 2.24 47.34
C TYR A 10 10.78 1.15 47.35
N GLU A 11 10.99 0.47 48.48
CA GLU A 11 11.97 -0.62 48.59
C GLU A 11 11.62 -1.81 47.68
N THR A 12 10.33 -2.13 47.56
CA THR A 12 9.84 -3.17 46.63
C THR A 12 10.15 -2.79 45.17
N LEU A 13 9.87 -1.54 44.79
CA LEU A 13 10.10 -1.04 43.44
C LEU A 13 11.60 -1.04 43.07
N VAL A 14 12.46 -0.68 44.01
CA VAL A 14 13.93 -0.71 43.82
C VAL A 14 14.43 -2.15 43.64
N SER A 15 13.93 -3.10 44.45
CA SER A 15 14.26 -4.53 44.29
C SER A 15 13.85 -5.06 42.91
N ASP A 16 12.65 -4.71 42.45
CA ASP A 16 12.15 -5.19 41.16
C ASP A 16 12.90 -4.56 39.98
N TYR A 17 13.28 -3.29 40.09
CA TYR A 17 14.17 -2.63 39.14
C TYR A 17 15.54 -3.32 39.06
N GLN A 18 16.16 -3.64 40.20
CA GLN A 18 17.45 -4.34 40.23
C GLN A 18 17.36 -5.74 39.61
N LYS A 19 16.29 -6.49 39.88
CA LYS A 19 16.04 -7.80 39.22
C LYS A 19 15.85 -7.67 37.72
N ALA A 20 15.16 -6.62 37.25
CA ALA A 20 14.98 -6.36 35.83
C ALA A 20 16.31 -6.03 35.13
N VAL A 21 17.18 -5.23 35.76
CA VAL A 21 18.53 -4.90 35.25
C VAL A 21 19.38 -6.16 35.12
N VAL A 22 19.39 -7.05 36.12
CA VAL A 22 20.13 -8.33 36.06
C VAL A 22 19.62 -9.22 34.91
N ARG A 23 18.30 -9.29 34.70
CA ARG A 23 17.72 -10.05 33.58
C ARG A 23 18.07 -9.46 32.22
N LEU A 24 18.14 -8.13 32.10
CA LEU A 24 18.54 -7.45 30.88
C LEU A 24 20.01 -7.71 30.55
N ASN A 25 20.90 -7.63 31.53
CA ASN A 25 22.32 -7.93 31.34
C ASN A 25 22.55 -9.40 30.95
N ALA A 26 21.85 -10.34 31.58
CA ALA A 26 21.93 -11.76 31.21
C ALA A 26 21.40 -12.03 29.78
N ASN A 27 20.38 -11.29 29.34
CA ASN A 27 19.90 -11.37 27.96
C ASN A 27 20.90 -10.74 26.97
N GLN A 28 21.60 -9.67 27.36
CA GLN A 28 22.63 -9.05 26.54
C GLN A 28 23.80 -10.02 26.30
N GLU A 29 24.32 -10.67 27.35
CA GLU A 29 25.40 -11.67 27.21
C GLU A 29 24.98 -12.83 26.29
N ARG A 30 23.74 -13.32 26.39
CA ARG A 30 23.22 -14.38 25.51
C ARG A 30 23.08 -13.93 24.06
N ILE A 31 22.77 -12.66 23.82
CA ILE A 31 22.70 -12.08 22.47
C ILE A 31 24.10 -11.93 21.90
N GLU A 32 25.06 -11.43 22.68
CA GLU A 32 26.47 -11.32 22.26
C GLU A 32 27.06 -12.69 21.91
N GLU A 33 26.78 -13.72 22.71
CA GLU A 33 27.23 -15.09 22.43
C GLU A 33 26.56 -15.69 21.18
N ALA A 34 25.29 -15.36 20.92
CA ALA A 34 24.58 -15.78 19.71
C ALA A 34 25.11 -15.06 18.45
N VAL A 35 25.42 -13.77 18.56
CA VAL A 35 26.04 -12.98 17.48
C VAL A 35 27.41 -13.54 17.13
N GLN A 36 28.23 -13.89 18.14
CA GLN A 36 29.54 -14.50 17.89
C GLN A 36 29.43 -15.83 17.15
N LYS A 37 28.48 -16.70 17.55
CA LYS A 37 28.21 -17.97 16.84
C LYS A 37 27.78 -17.75 15.38
N ILE A 38 27.05 -16.68 15.08
CA ILE A 38 26.65 -16.34 13.70
C ILE A 38 27.85 -15.87 12.89
N ILE A 39 28.75 -15.07 13.48
CA ILE A 39 29.99 -14.62 12.84
C ILE A 39 30.86 -15.83 12.48
N ASP A 40 31.10 -16.74 13.43
CA ASP A 40 31.92 -17.93 13.21
C ASP A 40 31.31 -18.86 12.13
N LEU A 41 29.98 -19.01 12.10
CA LEU A 41 29.29 -19.76 11.04
C LEU A 41 29.46 -19.11 9.66
N THR A 42 29.41 -17.78 9.62
CA THR A 42 29.52 -17.00 8.38
C THR A 42 30.92 -17.13 7.78
N GLU A 43 31.97 -17.07 8.61
CA GLU A 43 33.35 -17.31 8.19
C GLU A 43 33.55 -18.74 7.68
N THR A 44 32.98 -19.74 8.37
CA THR A 44 33.04 -21.14 7.93
C THR A 44 32.37 -21.36 6.57
N VAL A 45 31.22 -20.72 6.32
CA VAL A 45 30.53 -20.79 5.02
C VAL A 45 31.33 -20.09 3.94
N LYS A 46 31.91 -18.93 4.23
CA LYS A 46 32.78 -18.19 3.30
C LYS A 46 33.97 -19.03 2.86
N GLU A 47 34.67 -19.68 3.80
CA GLU A 47 35.81 -20.56 3.47
C GLU A 47 35.40 -21.75 2.58
N ARG A 48 34.22 -22.35 2.84
CA ARG A 48 33.71 -23.45 2.01
C ARG A 48 33.37 -23.00 0.59
N VAL A 49 32.76 -21.82 0.45
CA VAL A 49 32.44 -21.25 -0.87
C VAL A 49 33.71 -20.90 -1.63
N GLU A 50 34.70 -20.26 -0.99
CA GLU A 50 35.99 -19.96 -1.62
C GLU A 50 36.76 -21.22 -2.01
N LYS A 51 36.66 -22.30 -1.22
CA LYS A 51 37.27 -23.58 -1.57
C LYS A 51 36.56 -24.23 -2.77
N GLN A 52 35.24 -24.15 -2.86
CA GLN A 52 34.48 -24.65 -4.00
C GLN A 52 34.81 -23.87 -5.28
N LEU A 53 34.84 -22.53 -5.20
CA LEU A 53 35.23 -21.67 -6.32
C LEU A 53 36.65 -21.99 -6.81
N ARG A 54 37.60 -22.29 -5.92
CA ARG A 54 38.95 -22.71 -6.32
C ARG A 54 38.94 -24.02 -7.10
N TYR A 55 38.17 -25.03 -6.66
CA TYR A 55 38.03 -26.28 -7.41
C TYR A 55 37.37 -26.07 -8.77
N ASP A 56 36.30 -25.27 -8.83
CA ASP A 56 35.58 -25.01 -10.07
C ASP A 56 36.47 -24.24 -11.09
N VAL A 57 37.32 -23.32 -10.62
CA VAL A 57 38.31 -22.63 -11.47
C VAL A 57 39.41 -23.58 -11.95
N GLU A 58 39.95 -24.43 -11.08
CA GLU A 58 40.98 -25.42 -11.48
C GLU A 58 40.45 -26.44 -12.51
N ASP A 59 39.17 -26.81 -12.44
CA ASP A 59 38.54 -27.70 -13.43
C ASP A 59 38.29 -26.97 -14.75
N LEU A 60 37.88 -25.70 -14.72
CA LEU A 60 37.73 -24.88 -15.93
C LEU A 60 39.08 -24.61 -16.63
N GLU A 61 40.15 -24.36 -15.87
CA GLU A 61 41.50 -24.18 -16.43
C GLU A 61 42.02 -25.46 -17.09
N LYS A 62 41.67 -26.65 -16.57
CA LYS A 62 42.01 -27.93 -17.21
C LYS A 62 41.21 -28.15 -18.50
N GLU A 63 39.92 -27.83 -18.50
CA GLU A 63 39.09 -27.91 -19.72
C GLU A 63 39.59 -26.95 -20.80
N GLU A 64 40.01 -25.74 -20.44
CA GLU A 64 40.61 -24.76 -21.35
C GLU A 64 41.92 -25.28 -21.96
N MET A 65 42.82 -25.84 -21.13
CA MET A 65 44.08 -26.44 -21.60
C MET A 65 43.86 -27.64 -22.54
N GLN A 66 42.79 -28.40 -22.32
CA GLN A 66 42.42 -29.55 -23.15
C GLN A 66 41.84 -29.11 -24.50
N LEU A 67 41.01 -28.06 -24.50
CA LEU A 67 40.48 -27.43 -25.71
C LEU A 67 41.58 -26.76 -26.55
N GLU A 68 42.54 -26.09 -25.92
CA GLU A 68 43.71 -25.53 -26.62
C GLU A 68 44.58 -26.61 -27.27
N ALA A 69 44.75 -27.77 -26.60
CA ALA A 69 45.46 -28.92 -27.15
C ALA A 69 44.71 -29.59 -28.33
N GLU A 70 43.37 -29.60 -28.29
CA GLU A 70 42.53 -30.10 -29.40
C GLU A 70 42.56 -29.14 -30.61
N LEU A 71 42.56 -27.83 -30.37
CA LEU A 71 42.70 -26.80 -31.40
C LEU A 71 44.08 -26.81 -32.07
N ALA A 72 45.15 -27.10 -31.31
CA ALA A 72 46.51 -27.20 -31.84
C ALA A 72 46.75 -28.42 -32.75
N ASN A 73 45.94 -29.48 -32.62
CA ASN A 73 46.12 -30.74 -33.34
C ASN A 73 45.33 -30.87 -34.66
N GLY A 74 44.61 -29.82 -35.08
CA GLY A 74 44.13 -29.68 -36.46
C GLY A 74 43.39 -30.88 -37.04
N SER A 75 42.20 -31.21 -36.52
CA SER A 75 41.25 -32.06 -37.23
C SER A 75 39.86 -31.42 -37.22
N SER A 76 39.46 -30.88 -38.36
CA SER A 76 38.09 -30.49 -38.67
C SER A 76 37.22 -31.73 -38.85
N GLU A 77 36.36 -32.06 -37.88
CA GLU A 77 35.16 -32.85 -38.15
C GLU A 77 34.04 -32.48 -37.16
N GLY A 78 32.91 -32.04 -37.71
CA GLY A 78 31.82 -31.43 -36.97
C GLY A 78 31.04 -32.42 -36.09
N ARG A 79 30.83 -32.02 -34.83
CA ARG A 79 29.68 -32.42 -34.01
C ARG A 79 29.24 -31.26 -33.14
N THR A 80 28.05 -30.75 -33.40
CA THR A 80 27.29 -29.86 -32.54
C THR A 80 26.96 -30.56 -31.22
N ARG A 81 27.54 -30.09 -30.11
CA ARG A 81 26.98 -30.25 -28.76
C ARG A 81 26.79 -28.86 -28.16
N SER A 82 25.59 -28.58 -27.67
CA SER A 82 25.23 -27.34 -27.00
C SER A 82 25.98 -27.23 -25.66
N PHE A 83 26.76 -26.16 -25.49
CA PHE A 83 27.28 -25.72 -24.20
C PHE A 83 26.86 -24.26 -23.93
N PRO A 84 26.68 -23.86 -22.65
CA PRO A 84 26.21 -22.54 -22.28
C PRO A 84 27.32 -21.50 -22.50
N GLN A 85 26.98 -20.37 -23.14
CA GLN A 85 27.87 -19.24 -23.38
C GLN A 85 28.38 -18.63 -22.06
N LEU A 86 29.62 -18.93 -21.68
CA LEU A 86 30.39 -18.10 -20.75
C LEU A 86 31.07 -16.98 -21.56
N ILE A 87 30.75 -15.74 -21.22
CA ILE A 87 31.32 -14.53 -21.82
C ILE A 87 32.73 -14.33 -21.26
N ILE A 88 33.74 -14.54 -22.11
CA ILE A 88 35.11 -14.05 -21.86
C ILE A 88 35.08 -12.53 -22.07
N GLY A 89 35.20 -11.78 -20.97
CA GLY A 89 35.26 -10.34 -20.97
C GLY A 89 36.60 -9.83 -21.48
N SER A 90 36.63 -9.34 -22.71
CA SER A 90 37.74 -8.58 -23.27
C SER A 90 37.98 -7.31 -22.44
N ARG A 91 39.15 -7.22 -21.80
CA ARG A 91 39.73 -5.95 -21.34
C ARG A 91 40.06 -5.09 -22.56
N ILE A 92 39.22 -4.11 -22.86
CA ILE A 92 39.64 -2.89 -23.54
C ILE A 92 39.19 -1.73 -22.66
N ILE A 93 40.16 -1.14 -21.96
CA ILE A 93 39.99 0.12 -21.24
C ILE A 93 40.05 1.21 -22.30
N GLU A 94 38.90 1.62 -22.82
CA GLU A 94 38.79 2.95 -23.43
C GLU A 94 38.52 3.95 -22.30
N LYS A 95 39.51 4.82 -22.07
CA LYS A 95 39.35 6.02 -21.26
C LYS A 95 38.46 7.01 -22.02
N THR A 96 37.16 6.82 -21.94
CA THR A 96 36.19 7.90 -22.19
C THR A 96 35.90 8.58 -20.86
N ASP A 97 35.97 9.90 -20.84
CA ASP A 97 35.85 10.72 -19.64
C ASP A 97 34.48 10.46 -18.97
N GLU A 98 34.46 9.71 -17.85
CA GLU A 98 33.22 9.28 -17.16
C GLU A 98 32.29 10.45 -16.82
N LYS A 99 32.81 11.67 -16.76
CA LYS A 99 32.05 12.90 -16.52
C LYS A 99 31.18 13.31 -17.72
N ASP A 100 31.62 13.08 -18.95
CA ASP A 100 30.86 13.39 -20.16
C ASP A 100 29.75 12.36 -20.42
N VAL A 101 30.04 11.08 -20.16
CA VAL A 101 29.06 9.98 -20.21
C VAL A 101 27.94 10.21 -19.18
N GLN A 102 28.29 10.63 -17.96
CA GLN A 102 27.30 10.99 -16.93
C GLN A 102 26.50 12.27 -17.27
N ALA A 103 27.09 13.22 -17.98
CA ALA A 103 26.39 14.43 -18.44
C ALA A 103 25.41 14.14 -19.58
N ARG A 104 25.73 13.24 -20.51
CA ARG A 104 24.86 12.81 -21.61
C ARG A 104 23.69 11.95 -21.14
N ARG A 105 23.95 11.04 -20.19
CA ARG A 105 22.91 10.28 -19.48
C ARG A 105 21.90 11.19 -18.77
N LYS A 106 22.31 12.34 -18.23
CA LYS A 106 21.38 13.35 -17.66
C LYS A 106 20.44 13.95 -18.71
N VAL A 107 20.88 14.16 -19.95
CA VAL A 107 20.05 14.76 -21.01
C VAL A 107 18.96 13.80 -21.49
N LEU A 108 19.24 12.51 -21.54
CA LEU A 108 18.32 11.49 -22.06
C LEU A 108 17.20 11.14 -21.05
N PHE A 109 17.47 11.33 -19.76
CA PHE A 109 16.81 10.59 -18.69
C PHE A 109 16.66 11.38 -17.36
N GLY A 110 17.27 12.58 -17.19
CA GLY A 110 17.23 13.36 -15.93
C GLY A 110 17.56 14.88 -15.96
N ASP A 111 16.54 15.74 -16.13
CA ASP A 111 16.46 17.20 -15.86
C ASP A 111 17.32 18.24 -16.63
N LEU A 112 16.66 19.33 -17.07
CA LEU A 112 17.26 20.63 -17.42
C LEU A 112 16.43 21.79 -16.83
N ALA A 113 17.00 22.50 -15.86
CA ALA A 113 16.66 23.90 -15.61
C ALA A 113 17.47 24.79 -16.59
N ARG A 114 16.77 25.57 -17.42
CA ARG A 114 17.27 26.48 -18.49
C ARG A 114 17.87 27.80 -17.93
N PRO A 115 18.44 28.71 -18.77
CA PRO A 115 18.97 28.59 -20.15
C PRO A 115 20.33 29.30 -20.39
N SER A 116 21.01 29.00 -21.53
CA SER A 116 21.38 30.00 -22.57
C SER A 116 22.29 29.43 -23.68
N SER A 117 21.87 29.65 -24.91
CA SER A 117 22.65 29.97 -26.13
C SER A 117 24.03 29.32 -26.35
N VAL A 118 24.13 28.41 -27.33
CA VAL A 118 25.34 28.29 -28.17
C VAL A 118 24.94 28.07 -29.63
N HIS A 119 25.39 28.99 -30.48
CA HIS A 119 25.28 28.95 -31.94
C HIS A 119 26.34 28.00 -32.55
N ILE A 120 25.90 27.22 -33.54
CA ILE A 120 26.52 26.84 -34.83
C ILE A 120 28.06 26.78 -34.89
N LEU A 121 28.59 25.61 -35.28
CA LEU A 121 29.58 25.55 -36.37
C LEU A 121 29.24 24.46 -37.38
N ARG A 122 29.13 24.92 -38.63
CA ARG A 122 29.01 24.18 -39.89
C ARG A 122 30.42 23.94 -40.42
N ASN A 123 30.68 22.72 -40.90
CA ASN A 123 31.55 22.35 -42.02
C ASN A 123 31.76 20.83 -41.93
N SER A 124 31.82 20.03 -42.98
CA SER A 124 31.42 20.08 -44.39
C SER A 124 31.77 18.70 -44.91
N SER A 125 30.81 18.06 -45.60
CA SER A 125 31.00 17.07 -46.67
C SER A 125 32.07 15.99 -46.50
N GLU A 126 31.63 14.74 -46.34
CA GLU A 126 32.01 13.69 -47.29
C GLU A 126 30.90 12.63 -47.37
N ASP A 127 30.67 12.22 -48.61
CA ASP A 127 29.58 11.41 -49.12
C ASP A 127 29.88 9.93 -48.87
N SER A 128 29.00 9.22 -48.17
CA SER A 128 28.96 7.75 -48.23
C SER A 128 27.55 7.25 -47.95
N THR A 129 26.96 6.71 -49.00
CA THR A 129 25.69 6.04 -49.11
C THR A 129 25.47 4.93 -48.08
N GLU A 130 24.30 5.00 -47.43
CA GLU A 130 23.43 3.91 -46.93
C GLU A 130 24.05 2.57 -46.49
N GLY A 131 23.85 2.29 -45.20
CA GLY A 131 23.46 0.98 -44.69
C GLY A 131 22.49 1.17 -43.51
N PRO A 132 21.42 0.37 -43.36
CA PRO A 132 20.57 0.43 -42.17
C PRO A 132 21.40 0.06 -40.94
N PRO A 133 21.02 0.51 -39.72
CA PRO A 133 21.71 0.12 -38.51
C PRO A 133 21.74 -1.42 -38.42
N SER A 134 22.88 -1.96 -38.02
CA SER A 134 23.17 -3.38 -37.92
C SER A 134 22.06 -4.15 -37.21
N ASN A 135 21.78 -5.35 -37.74
CA ASN A 135 20.69 -6.29 -37.40
C ASN A 135 20.59 -6.76 -35.93
N GLU A 136 21.32 -6.20 -34.99
CA GLU A 136 21.29 -6.62 -33.58
C GLU A 136 20.10 -6.05 -32.81
N ALA A 137 19.63 -4.83 -33.14
CA ALA A 137 18.47 -4.21 -32.49
C ALA A 137 17.11 -4.86 -32.87
N LEU A 138 17.07 -5.68 -33.91
CA LEU A 138 15.90 -6.45 -34.35
C LEU A 138 15.77 -7.81 -33.64
N ALA A 139 16.80 -8.28 -32.94
CA ALA A 139 16.84 -9.62 -32.34
C ALA A 139 16.12 -9.72 -30.98
N GLU A 140 15.83 -8.60 -30.30
CA GLU A 140 15.39 -8.61 -28.89
C GLU A 140 13.87 -8.41 -28.66
N GLY A 141 13.06 -8.36 -29.71
CA GLY A 141 11.59 -8.41 -29.62
C GLY A 141 10.87 -7.21 -28.97
N TRP A 142 11.60 -6.23 -28.43
CA TRP A 142 11.05 -5.02 -27.80
C TRP A 142 10.91 -3.83 -28.76
N ASN A 143 11.66 -3.83 -29.87
CA ASN A 143 11.62 -2.74 -30.83
C ASN A 143 10.33 -2.83 -31.65
N VAL A 144 9.56 -1.75 -31.64
CA VAL A 144 8.23 -1.64 -32.27
C VAL A 144 8.35 -0.79 -33.52
N SER A 145 7.82 -1.27 -34.65
CA SER A 145 7.77 -0.47 -35.87
C SER A 145 6.78 0.69 -35.74
N PRO A 146 7.09 1.90 -36.27
CA PRO A 146 6.13 3.01 -36.31
C PRO A 146 4.77 2.66 -36.90
N LYS A 147 4.71 1.68 -37.81
CA LYS A 147 3.47 1.23 -38.46
C LYS A 147 2.53 0.46 -37.53
N GLU A 148 3.05 -0.03 -36.41
CA GLU A 148 2.30 -0.81 -35.42
C GLU A 148 1.70 0.06 -34.31
N ILE A 149 2.03 1.36 -34.33
CA ILE A 149 1.67 2.35 -33.31
C ILE A 149 0.65 3.32 -33.91
N GLU A 150 -0.55 3.34 -33.33
CA GLU A 150 -1.58 4.33 -33.62
C GLU A 150 -1.65 5.32 -32.46
N CYS A 151 -1.09 6.52 -32.65
CA CYS A 151 -1.10 7.55 -31.62
C CYS A 151 -2.30 8.50 -31.79
N ASP A 152 -3.15 8.61 -30.77
CA ASP A 152 -4.19 9.63 -30.72
C ASP A 152 -3.61 10.95 -30.26
N LYS A 153 -3.21 11.78 -31.23
CA LYS A 153 -2.62 13.10 -30.97
C LYS A 153 -3.57 14.07 -30.25
N LYS A 154 -4.88 13.79 -30.20
CA LYS A 154 -5.86 14.65 -29.53
C LYS A 154 -5.98 14.33 -28.04
N THR A 155 -5.68 13.09 -27.64
CA THR A 155 -5.80 12.63 -26.25
C THR A 155 -4.43 12.60 -25.59
N LYS A 156 -3.98 13.77 -25.13
CA LYS A 156 -2.77 13.91 -24.31
C LYS A 156 -3.07 13.45 -22.88
N LEU A 157 -2.29 12.50 -22.38
CA LEU A 157 -2.41 11.94 -21.02
C LEU A 157 -1.54 12.69 -20.02
N GLY A 158 -0.41 13.24 -20.49
CA GLY A 158 0.52 13.96 -19.62
C GLY A 158 1.62 14.66 -20.40
N ASN A 159 2.34 15.54 -19.71
CA ASN A 159 3.56 16.18 -20.18
C ASN A 159 4.65 15.94 -19.13
N GLY A 160 5.81 15.47 -19.57
CA GLY A 160 6.99 15.33 -18.71
C GLY A 160 8.20 16.00 -19.34
N ALA A 161 9.29 16.09 -18.57
CA ALA A 161 10.56 16.67 -19.04
C ALA A 161 11.10 16.00 -20.32
N PHE A 162 10.79 14.72 -20.51
CA PHE A 162 11.27 13.88 -21.61
C PHE A 162 10.31 13.79 -22.80
N GLY A 163 9.16 14.48 -22.72
CA GLY A 163 8.22 14.58 -23.82
C GLY A 163 6.77 14.33 -23.42
N ASP A 164 5.93 14.17 -24.44
CA ASP A 164 4.48 14.12 -24.28
C ASP A 164 3.98 12.69 -24.29
N VAL A 165 3.06 12.39 -23.35
CA VAL A 165 2.41 11.08 -23.25
C VAL A 165 1.03 11.17 -23.88
N PHE A 166 0.75 10.28 -24.82
CA PHE A 166 -0.53 10.21 -25.53
C PHE A 166 -1.18 8.85 -25.34
N LYS A 167 -2.52 8.84 -25.40
CA LYS A 167 -3.25 7.59 -25.58
C LYS A 167 -2.99 7.07 -26.99
N GLY A 168 -2.94 5.75 -27.15
CA GLY A 168 -2.89 5.14 -28.48
C GLY A 168 -3.14 3.65 -28.47
N LYS A 169 -2.78 3.00 -29.57
CA LYS A 169 -2.87 1.55 -29.73
C LYS A 169 -1.56 0.98 -30.23
N LEU A 170 -1.21 -0.19 -29.70
CA LEU A 170 -0.16 -1.07 -30.19
C LEU A 170 -0.81 -2.36 -30.67
N ARG A 171 -0.79 -2.63 -31.99
CA ARG A 171 -1.44 -3.82 -32.58
C ARG A 171 -2.90 -4.01 -32.11
N GLY A 172 -3.65 -2.91 -31.98
CA GLY A 172 -5.04 -2.90 -31.53
C GLY A 172 -5.26 -2.84 -30.00
N LYS A 173 -4.24 -3.09 -29.16
CA LYS A 173 -4.32 -2.95 -27.70
C LYS A 173 -4.13 -1.50 -27.28
N GLU A 174 -5.00 -0.96 -26.41
CA GLU A 174 -4.83 0.38 -25.85
C GLU A 174 -3.57 0.49 -24.98
N VAL A 175 -2.79 1.55 -25.18
CA VAL A 175 -1.48 1.80 -24.56
C VAL A 175 -1.26 3.28 -24.27
N ALA A 176 -0.26 3.57 -23.43
CA ALA A 176 0.31 4.90 -23.30
C ALA A 176 1.59 5.01 -24.15
N ILE A 177 1.71 6.07 -24.94
CA ILE A 177 2.83 6.32 -25.85
C ILE A 177 3.52 7.61 -25.42
N LYS A 178 4.71 7.49 -24.81
CA LYS A 178 5.57 8.62 -24.46
C LYS A 178 6.45 8.94 -25.66
N LYS A 179 6.12 10.02 -26.38
CA LYS A 179 6.95 10.53 -27.47
C LYS A 179 8.12 11.30 -26.89
N LEU A 180 9.34 10.91 -27.24
CA LEU A 180 10.53 11.54 -26.69
C LEU A 180 10.72 12.94 -27.28
N SER A 181 11.17 13.91 -26.49
CA SER A 181 11.41 15.28 -26.98
C SER A 181 12.52 15.33 -28.03
N PHE A 182 13.49 14.42 -27.94
CA PHE A 182 14.51 14.19 -28.96
C PHE A 182 14.02 13.13 -29.95
N GLN A 183 14.22 13.37 -31.23
CA GLN A 183 13.72 12.52 -32.33
C GLN A 183 14.84 11.92 -33.18
N GLN A 184 16.09 12.11 -32.76
CA GLN A 184 17.30 11.55 -33.35
C GLN A 184 18.25 11.16 -32.22
N PHE A 185 18.83 9.96 -32.31
CA PHE A 185 19.90 9.51 -31.42
C PHE A 185 21.19 9.38 -32.22
N ASP A 186 22.32 9.77 -31.62
CA ASP A 186 23.61 9.28 -32.07
C ASP A 186 23.81 7.82 -31.64
N GLN A 187 24.86 7.17 -32.15
CA GLN A 187 25.08 5.74 -31.88
C GLN A 187 25.32 5.43 -30.40
N GLU A 188 25.98 6.33 -29.66
CA GLU A 188 26.26 6.16 -28.23
C GLU A 188 24.96 6.24 -27.41
N THR A 189 24.16 7.27 -27.68
CA THR A 189 22.84 7.49 -27.06
C THR A 189 21.88 6.34 -27.36
N LEU A 190 21.88 5.84 -28.61
CA LEU A 190 21.06 4.69 -28.99
C LEU A 190 21.51 3.41 -28.26
N SER A 191 22.83 3.20 -28.10
CA SER A 191 23.36 2.05 -27.36
C SER A 191 22.95 2.08 -25.89
N GLU A 192 23.03 3.24 -25.23
CA GLU A 192 22.58 3.41 -23.85
C GLU A 192 21.06 3.21 -23.71
N PHE A 193 20.28 3.82 -24.61
CA PHE A 193 18.84 3.65 -24.65
C PHE A 193 18.44 2.19 -24.81
N THR A 194 19.07 1.45 -25.73
CA THR A 194 18.82 0.02 -25.95
C THR A 194 19.13 -0.81 -24.71
N LYS A 195 20.24 -0.53 -23.99
CA LYS A 195 20.55 -1.22 -22.72
C LYS A 195 19.47 -0.99 -21.68
N GLU A 196 18.98 0.24 -21.55
CA GLU A 196 17.95 0.58 -20.58
C GLU A 196 16.60 -0.06 -20.91
N VAL A 197 16.19 -0.02 -22.18
CA VAL A 197 15.01 -0.74 -22.67
C VAL A 197 15.16 -2.24 -22.43
N GLY A 198 16.35 -2.80 -22.63
CA GLY A 198 16.67 -4.20 -22.32
C GLY A 198 16.48 -4.56 -20.83
N VAL A 199 16.62 -3.60 -19.91
CA VAL A 199 16.30 -3.79 -18.49
C VAL A 199 14.78 -3.68 -18.27
N MET A 200 14.15 -2.62 -18.78
CA MET A 200 12.71 -2.36 -18.56
C MET A 200 11.82 -3.49 -19.09
N THR A 201 12.17 -4.10 -20.23
CA THR A 201 11.44 -5.22 -20.85
C THR A 201 11.43 -6.49 -20.00
N LYS A 202 12.39 -6.63 -19.08
CA LYS A 202 12.50 -7.78 -18.16
C LYS A 202 11.73 -7.54 -16.86
N LEU A 203 11.30 -6.32 -16.57
CA LEU A 203 10.55 -6.00 -15.37
C LEU A 203 9.10 -6.46 -15.50
N ARG A 204 8.72 -7.45 -14.69
CA ARG A 204 7.36 -8.01 -14.64
C ARG A 204 6.91 -8.18 -13.21
N HIS A 205 6.06 -7.27 -12.75
CA HIS A 205 5.45 -7.31 -11.43
C HIS A 205 4.12 -6.55 -11.44
N PRO A 206 3.07 -7.01 -10.72
CA PRO A 206 1.76 -6.35 -10.73
C PRO A 206 1.79 -4.87 -10.32
N ASN A 207 2.74 -4.46 -9.47
CA ASN A 207 2.90 -3.08 -9.02
C ASN A 207 4.07 -2.32 -9.69
N VAL A 208 4.54 -2.79 -10.84
CA VAL A 208 5.55 -2.11 -11.67
C VAL A 208 4.95 -1.95 -13.06
N ILE A 209 5.03 -0.76 -13.65
CA ILE A 209 4.41 -0.48 -14.94
C ILE A 209 4.93 -1.46 -16.01
N LEU A 210 4.02 -2.08 -16.76
CA LEU A 210 4.39 -2.97 -17.85
C LEU A 210 4.93 -2.16 -19.01
N PHE A 211 6.25 -2.29 -19.24
CA PHE A 211 6.89 -1.82 -20.45
C PHE A 211 6.60 -2.78 -21.60
N MET A 212 6.05 -2.27 -22.70
CA MET A 212 5.60 -3.07 -23.83
C MET A 212 6.54 -2.99 -25.03
N GLY A 213 7.36 -1.95 -25.13
CA GLY A 213 8.34 -1.78 -26.18
C GLY A 213 8.75 -0.33 -26.40
N ALA A 214 9.68 -0.12 -27.33
CA ALA A 214 10.09 1.21 -27.78
C ALA A 214 10.16 1.26 -29.30
N CYS A 215 9.89 2.44 -29.87
CA CYS A 215 10.17 2.73 -31.27
C CYS A 215 11.45 3.56 -31.35
N THR A 216 12.45 3.04 -32.07
CA THR A 216 13.76 3.69 -32.27
C THR A 216 13.92 4.29 -33.67
N ALA A 217 12.85 4.28 -34.48
CA ALA A 217 12.89 4.87 -35.81
C ALA A 217 13.07 6.40 -35.72
N PRO A 218 14.05 6.98 -36.45
CA PRO A 218 14.25 8.43 -36.48
C PRO A 218 12.95 9.19 -36.82
N GLY A 219 12.69 10.29 -36.11
CA GLY A 219 11.45 11.06 -36.25
C GLY A 219 10.22 10.44 -35.56
N ASN A 220 10.33 9.24 -35.00
CA ASN A 220 9.24 8.53 -34.32
C ASN A 220 9.67 7.89 -32.99
N LEU A 221 10.67 8.46 -32.32
CA LEU A 221 11.17 7.94 -31.05
C LEU A 221 10.09 7.97 -29.97
N ALA A 222 9.76 6.80 -29.42
CA ALA A 222 8.71 6.65 -28.44
C ALA A 222 8.90 5.44 -27.52
N MET A 223 8.41 5.53 -26.29
CA MET A 223 8.28 4.41 -25.36
C MET A 223 6.80 4.05 -25.18
N ILE A 224 6.51 2.75 -25.11
CA ILE A 224 5.16 2.22 -25.03
C ILE A 224 5.00 1.42 -23.74
N THR A 225 3.99 1.77 -22.95
CA THR A 225 3.62 1.06 -21.72
C THR A 225 2.13 0.71 -21.74
N GLU A 226 1.71 -0.15 -20.81
CA GLU A 226 0.28 -0.31 -20.54
C GLU A 226 -0.38 1.04 -20.20
N LEU A 227 -1.66 1.17 -20.57
CA LEU A 227 -2.46 2.34 -20.26
C LEU A 227 -2.98 2.26 -18.81
N MET A 228 -2.78 3.34 -18.05
CA MET A 228 -3.25 3.47 -16.67
C MET A 228 -4.39 4.50 -16.64
N PRO A 229 -5.66 4.07 -16.79
CA PRO A 229 -6.78 4.95 -17.12
C PRO A 229 -7.17 5.93 -16.01
N ARG A 230 -6.73 5.71 -14.77
CA ARG A 230 -7.05 6.58 -13.63
C ARG A 230 -5.98 7.64 -13.35
N GLY A 231 -4.97 7.76 -14.22
CA GLY A 231 -3.90 8.74 -14.07
C GLY A 231 -2.98 8.41 -12.89
N SER A 232 -2.36 9.44 -12.32
CA SER A 232 -1.44 9.29 -11.19
C SER A 232 -2.17 9.39 -9.84
N VAL A 233 -1.53 8.87 -8.79
CA VAL A 233 -1.95 9.10 -7.39
C VAL A 233 -2.03 10.60 -7.11
N TYR A 234 -1.10 11.40 -7.62
CA TYR A 234 -1.14 12.85 -7.45
C TYR A 234 -2.44 13.47 -8.01
N ASP A 235 -2.80 13.14 -9.26
CA ASP A 235 -4.02 13.66 -9.90
C ASP A 235 -5.26 13.30 -9.09
N LEU A 236 -5.29 12.06 -8.56
CA LEU A 236 -6.39 11.57 -7.77
C LEU A 236 -6.49 12.30 -6.42
N LEU A 237 -5.37 12.55 -5.74
CA LEU A 237 -5.32 13.31 -4.47
C LEU A 237 -5.75 14.78 -4.64
N GLN A 238 -5.44 15.41 -5.78
CA GLN A 238 -5.85 16.79 -6.07
C GLN A 238 -7.33 16.91 -6.46
N ASN A 239 -7.96 15.81 -6.89
CA ASN A 239 -9.35 15.81 -7.29
C ASN A 239 -10.28 15.81 -6.06
N LYS A 240 -10.78 17.00 -5.69
CA LYS A 240 -11.71 17.18 -4.56
C LYS A 240 -13.05 16.44 -4.72
N GLU A 241 -13.43 16.06 -5.94
CA GLU A 241 -14.63 15.26 -6.20
C GLU A 241 -14.39 13.76 -5.99
N ALA A 242 -13.13 13.31 -6.09
CA ALA A 242 -12.75 11.93 -5.84
C ALA A 242 -12.81 11.63 -4.33
N LYS A 243 -13.79 10.82 -3.92
CA LYS A 243 -13.90 10.33 -2.54
C LYS A 243 -12.98 9.12 -2.32
N ILE A 244 -11.70 9.37 -2.10
CA ILE A 244 -10.73 8.32 -1.77
C ILE A 244 -10.72 8.12 -0.25
N SER A 245 -11.02 6.89 0.20
CA SER A 245 -10.94 6.59 1.63
C SER A 245 -9.48 6.52 2.11
N PHE A 246 -9.27 6.74 3.40
CA PHE A 246 -7.92 6.60 3.98
C PHE A 246 -7.36 5.18 3.82
N GLN A 247 -8.23 4.16 3.91
CA GLN A 247 -7.89 2.78 3.60
C GLN A 247 -7.31 2.63 2.19
N GLN A 248 -7.98 3.19 1.19
CA GLN A 248 -7.54 3.07 -0.19
C GLN A 248 -6.18 3.75 -0.40
N ARG A 249 -5.91 4.87 0.30
CA ARG A 249 -4.59 5.50 0.31
C ARG A 249 -3.51 4.63 0.96
N LEU A 250 -3.84 3.87 2.01
CA LEU A 250 -2.93 2.87 2.58
C LEU A 250 -2.70 1.68 1.62
N SER A 251 -3.72 1.26 0.86
CA SER A 251 -3.56 0.27 -0.21
C SER A 251 -2.61 0.77 -1.29
N PHE A 252 -2.70 2.05 -1.71
CA PHE A 252 -1.75 2.66 -2.65
C PHE A 252 -0.31 2.65 -2.12
N ALA A 253 -0.12 2.92 -0.82
CA ALA A 253 1.19 2.79 -0.18
C ALA A 253 1.69 1.34 -0.23
N LYS A 254 0.82 0.36 0.02
CA LYS A 254 1.17 -1.07 0.03
C LYS A 254 1.62 -1.54 -1.35
N ASP A 255 0.85 -1.20 -2.37
CA ASP A 255 1.20 -1.46 -3.77
C ASP A 255 2.56 -0.84 -4.15
N THR A 256 2.80 0.40 -3.71
CA THR A 256 4.08 1.09 -3.93
C THR A 256 5.24 0.35 -3.29
N VAL A 257 5.09 -0.09 -2.04
CA VAL A 257 6.12 -0.87 -1.32
C VAL A 257 6.38 -2.20 -2.04
N MET A 258 5.35 -2.89 -2.53
CA MET A 258 5.52 -4.14 -3.28
C MET A 258 6.30 -3.93 -4.58
N GLY A 259 5.93 -2.91 -5.36
CA GLY A 259 6.64 -2.56 -6.60
C GLY A 259 8.09 -2.16 -6.36
N MET A 260 8.34 -1.30 -5.38
CA MET A 260 9.69 -0.86 -5.04
C MET A 260 10.57 -1.98 -4.46
N ASN A 261 10.00 -2.86 -3.63
CA ASN A 261 10.71 -4.02 -3.13
C ASN A 261 11.14 -4.94 -4.28
N TRP A 262 10.28 -5.15 -5.27
CA TRP A 262 10.62 -5.93 -6.46
C TRP A 262 11.83 -5.35 -7.20
N LEU A 263 11.88 -4.03 -7.40
CA LEU A 263 13.01 -3.34 -8.04
C LEU A 263 14.31 -3.49 -7.22
N HIS A 264 14.23 -3.32 -5.90
CA HIS A 264 15.38 -3.45 -4.99
C HIS A 264 15.88 -4.90 -4.88
N CYS A 265 15.03 -5.90 -5.11
CA CYS A 265 15.40 -7.31 -5.13
C CYS A 265 15.92 -7.80 -6.50
N CYS A 266 15.89 -6.97 -7.55
CA CYS A 266 16.49 -7.32 -8.83
C CYS A 266 18.01 -7.55 -8.66
N ASN A 267 18.62 -8.31 -9.57
CA ASN A 267 20.07 -8.53 -9.58
C ASN A 267 20.69 -8.03 -10.90
N PRO A 268 21.39 -6.88 -10.91
CA PRO A 268 21.65 -6.01 -9.76
C PRO A 268 20.40 -5.22 -9.32
N PRO A 269 20.35 -4.68 -8.08
CA PRO A 269 19.24 -3.85 -7.61
C PRO A 269 19.01 -2.64 -8.51
N ILE A 270 17.74 -2.29 -8.73
CA ILE A 270 17.33 -1.12 -9.50
C ILE A 270 16.84 -0.05 -8.54
N LEU A 271 17.54 1.09 -8.50
CA LEU A 271 17.11 2.27 -7.76
C LEU A 271 16.19 3.13 -8.61
N HIS A 272 15.08 3.61 -8.05
CA HIS A 272 14.12 4.44 -8.80
C HIS A 272 14.57 5.90 -8.92
N LEU A 273 15.03 6.48 -7.80
CA LEU A 273 15.59 7.84 -7.63
C LEU A 273 14.65 9.02 -7.89
N ASP A 274 13.48 8.80 -8.48
CA ASP A 274 12.41 9.81 -8.63
C ASP A 274 11.05 9.31 -8.13
N LEU A 275 11.02 8.62 -6.98
CA LEU A 275 9.78 8.08 -6.42
C LEU A 275 8.90 9.22 -5.87
N LYS A 276 7.72 9.42 -6.46
CA LYS A 276 6.76 10.46 -6.10
C LYS A 276 5.35 10.09 -6.54
N THR A 277 4.33 10.73 -5.98
CA THR A 277 2.91 10.46 -6.27
C THR A 277 2.53 10.64 -7.75
N HIS A 278 3.27 11.44 -8.52
CA HIS A 278 3.09 11.61 -9.97
C HIS A 278 3.52 10.37 -10.77
N ASN A 279 4.49 9.61 -10.24
CA ASN A 279 5.07 8.42 -10.85
C ASN A 279 4.41 7.13 -10.33
N LEU A 280 3.32 7.25 -9.56
CA LEU A 280 2.49 6.15 -9.11
C LEU A 280 1.20 6.16 -9.92
N LEU A 281 1.10 5.29 -10.93
CA LEU A 281 -0.05 5.26 -11.84
C LEU A 281 -1.09 4.24 -11.39
N ILE A 282 -2.36 4.52 -11.68
CA ILE A 282 -3.50 3.75 -11.16
C ILE A 282 -4.26 3.07 -12.31
N ASP A 283 -4.45 1.76 -12.20
CA ASP A 283 -5.18 0.96 -13.18
C ASP A 283 -6.71 1.05 -13.00
N GLU A 284 -7.46 0.32 -13.83
CA GLU A 284 -8.92 0.27 -13.76
C GLU A 284 -9.47 -0.27 -12.42
N ASN A 285 -8.69 -1.11 -11.72
CA ASN A 285 -9.05 -1.77 -10.47
C ASN A 285 -8.52 -1.03 -9.23
N TYR A 286 -7.96 0.18 -9.40
CA TYR A 286 -7.30 0.95 -8.35
C TYR A 286 -6.03 0.31 -7.79
N ILE A 287 -5.35 -0.50 -8.60
CA ILE A 287 -4.00 -1.00 -8.27
C ILE A 287 -2.97 0.04 -8.71
N VAL A 288 -2.05 0.34 -7.80
CA VAL A 288 -0.93 1.25 -8.09
C VAL A 288 0.23 0.49 -8.71
N LYS A 289 0.81 1.09 -9.76
CA LYS A 289 2.05 0.67 -10.38
C LYS A 289 3.08 1.79 -10.36
N VAL A 290 4.29 1.45 -9.93
CA VAL A 290 5.44 2.34 -10.00
C VAL A 290 5.84 2.51 -11.47
N ALA A 291 5.95 3.76 -11.91
CA ALA A 291 6.22 4.15 -13.29
C ALA A 291 7.33 5.21 -13.38
N ASP A 292 7.74 5.51 -14.62
CA ASP A 292 8.78 6.48 -14.98
C ASP A 292 10.17 6.20 -14.37
N PHE A 293 10.81 5.15 -14.91
CA PHE A 293 12.19 4.77 -14.62
C PHE A 293 13.23 5.65 -15.30
N GLY A 294 12.87 6.82 -15.82
CA GLY A 294 13.80 7.70 -16.54
C GLY A 294 15.05 7.99 -15.72
N LEU A 295 14.96 8.08 -14.39
CA LEU A 295 16.12 8.32 -13.52
C LEU A 295 16.73 7.06 -12.89
N SER A 296 16.22 5.89 -13.26
CA SER A 296 16.58 4.65 -12.59
C SER A 296 18.02 4.22 -12.89
N ARG A 297 18.64 3.60 -11.89
CA ARG A 297 20.01 3.11 -12.01
C ARG A 297 20.10 1.67 -11.55
N VAL A 298 20.73 0.84 -12.38
CA VAL A 298 21.22 -0.47 -11.96
C VAL A 298 22.42 -0.23 -11.04
N LYS A 299 22.37 -0.73 -9.80
CA LYS A 299 23.45 -0.60 -8.82
C LYS A 299 24.69 -1.32 -9.33
N SER A 300 25.73 -0.57 -9.73
CA SER A 300 27.07 -1.13 -9.92
C SER A 300 27.75 -1.28 -8.55
N GLN A 301 28.87 -1.99 -8.47
CA GLN A 301 29.58 -2.25 -7.19
C GLN A 301 30.03 -0.99 -6.42
N ASN A 302 29.84 0.21 -6.98
CA ASN A 302 30.17 1.51 -6.39
C ASN A 302 28.93 2.30 -5.95
N VAL A 303 29.10 3.17 -4.95
CA VAL A 303 28.06 4.09 -4.46
C VAL A 303 27.67 5.08 -5.58
N ALA A 304 26.36 5.25 -5.81
CA ALA A 304 25.86 6.15 -6.86
C ALA A 304 26.05 7.63 -6.48
N LYS A 305 26.33 8.50 -7.47
CA LYS A 305 26.53 9.96 -7.31
C LYS A 305 25.75 10.74 -8.37
N GLY A 306 25.41 12.00 -8.08
CA GLY A 306 24.71 12.94 -8.94
C GLY A 306 23.36 13.39 -8.36
N LYS A 307 23.04 14.69 -8.49
CA LYS A 307 21.70 15.23 -8.20
C LYS A 307 20.74 14.90 -9.35
N ALA A 308 19.64 14.21 -9.05
CA ALA A 308 18.57 13.87 -9.98
C ALA A 308 17.26 13.58 -9.23
N GLY A 309 16.11 13.96 -9.81
CA GLY A 309 14.76 13.73 -9.26
C GLY A 309 14.03 15.02 -8.85
N SER A 310 12.80 14.89 -8.36
CA SER A 310 12.06 16.05 -7.83
C SER A 310 12.61 16.49 -6.45
N PRO A 311 13.15 17.73 -6.30
CA PRO A 311 13.88 18.17 -5.10
C PRO A 311 13.20 17.92 -3.76
N VAL A 312 11.88 18.12 -3.69
CA VAL A 312 11.11 17.98 -2.44
C VAL A 312 10.98 16.53 -1.95
N TYR A 313 11.29 15.54 -2.80
CA TYR A 313 11.30 14.11 -2.47
C TYR A 313 12.70 13.56 -2.22
N MET A 314 13.76 14.33 -2.53
CA MET A 314 15.13 13.84 -2.46
C MET A 314 15.60 13.67 -1.02
N ALA A 315 16.34 12.58 -0.79
CA ALA A 315 17.04 12.36 0.46
C ALA A 315 18.15 13.42 0.70
N PRO A 316 18.49 13.75 1.96
CA PRO A 316 19.52 14.75 2.27
C PRO A 316 20.87 14.46 1.60
N GLU A 317 21.28 13.19 1.55
CA GLU A 317 22.51 12.77 0.88
C GLU A 317 22.47 13.02 -0.64
N MET A 318 21.32 12.87 -1.30
CA MET A 318 21.18 13.20 -2.72
C MET A 318 21.25 14.71 -2.97
N LEU A 319 20.61 15.51 -2.10
CA LEU A 319 20.64 16.99 -2.19
C LEU A 319 22.06 17.54 -2.03
N LEU A 320 22.88 16.87 -1.22
CA LEU A 320 24.28 17.18 -0.98
C LEU A 320 25.25 16.54 -1.99
N ASP A 321 24.74 15.76 -2.95
CA ASP A 321 25.54 14.98 -3.90
C ASP A 321 26.54 14.04 -3.20
N LEU A 322 26.16 13.54 -2.03
CA LEU A 322 26.86 12.47 -1.34
C LEU A 322 26.46 11.14 -1.98
N GLY A 323 27.33 10.15 -1.83
CA GLY A 323 27.02 8.82 -2.31
C GLY A 323 25.73 8.26 -1.71
N TYR A 324 24.86 7.67 -2.54
CA TYR A 324 23.56 7.13 -2.14
C TYR A 324 23.32 5.69 -2.63
N ASP A 325 22.38 5.02 -1.97
CA ASP A 325 21.95 3.64 -2.24
C ASP A 325 20.42 3.54 -2.24
N GLU A 326 19.86 2.33 -2.17
CA GLU A 326 18.42 2.08 -2.17
C GLU A 326 17.65 2.78 -1.04
N LYS A 327 18.34 3.25 0.01
CA LYS A 327 17.74 4.01 1.11
C LYS A 327 17.26 5.39 0.69
N ALA A 328 17.74 5.91 -0.43
CA ALA A 328 17.23 7.14 -1.04
C ALA A 328 15.75 7.00 -1.43
N ASP A 329 15.37 5.89 -2.06
CA ASP A 329 13.97 5.64 -2.46
C ASP A 329 13.04 5.52 -1.24
N ILE A 330 13.55 4.96 -0.14
CA ILE A 330 12.79 4.84 1.11
C ILE A 330 12.52 6.22 1.73
N TYR A 331 13.47 7.15 1.61
CA TYR A 331 13.25 8.53 2.02
C TYR A 331 12.12 9.17 1.21
N SER A 332 12.18 9.03 -0.12
CA SER A 332 11.14 9.53 -1.02
C SER A 332 9.77 8.91 -0.72
N PHE A 333 9.74 7.62 -0.38
CA PHE A 333 8.53 6.95 0.09
C PHE A 333 7.98 7.55 1.40
N GLY A 334 8.84 8.02 2.31
CA GLY A 334 8.40 8.75 3.51
C GLY A 334 7.61 10.02 3.18
N ILE A 335 8.03 10.76 2.14
CA ILE A 335 7.30 11.93 1.63
C ILE A 335 5.98 11.50 0.95
N VAL A 336 5.99 10.41 0.17
CA VAL A 336 4.77 9.84 -0.43
C VAL A 336 3.75 9.42 0.64
N LEU A 337 4.17 8.77 1.73
CA LEU A 337 3.29 8.42 2.84
C LEU A 337 2.68 9.66 3.49
N TRP A 338 3.46 10.73 3.63
CA TRP A 338 2.97 12.00 4.16
C TRP A 338 1.90 12.62 3.24
N GLU A 339 2.10 12.62 1.92
CA GLU A 339 1.08 13.06 0.96
C GLU A 339 -0.17 12.19 0.97
N LEU A 340 -0.01 10.86 1.02
CA LEU A 340 -1.14 9.95 1.11
C LEU A 340 -1.94 10.15 2.40
N TYR A 341 -1.30 10.61 3.47
CA TYR A 341 -2.00 10.91 4.73
C TYR A 341 -2.70 12.28 4.67
N THR A 342 -1.95 13.34 4.37
CA THR A 342 -2.40 14.73 4.45
C THR A 342 -3.19 15.18 3.23
N GLN A 343 -2.93 14.59 2.06
CA GLN A 343 -3.40 15.01 0.75
C GLN A 343 -2.93 16.43 0.38
N GLU A 344 -1.84 16.89 1.02
CA GLU A 344 -1.24 18.19 0.79
C GLU A 344 0.04 18.06 -0.05
N GLU A 345 0.49 19.18 -0.62
CA GLU A 345 1.75 19.23 -1.37
C GLU A 345 2.95 19.41 -0.41
N PRO A 346 4.04 18.62 -0.56
CA PRO A 346 5.20 18.69 0.34
C PRO A 346 5.83 20.08 0.33
N TYR A 347 6.02 20.65 1.52
CA TYR A 347 6.67 21.95 1.72
C TYR A 347 6.03 23.13 0.97
N LYS A 348 4.74 23.03 0.64
CA LYS A 348 4.01 24.07 -0.09
C LYS A 348 4.24 25.47 0.51
N ASP A 349 4.72 26.38 -0.34
CA ASP A 349 5.03 27.78 -0.01
C ASP A 349 6.03 27.99 1.15
N LYS A 350 6.78 26.95 1.56
CA LYS A 350 7.73 27.04 2.68
C LYS A 350 9.13 27.53 2.27
N PHE A 351 9.52 27.35 1.01
CA PHE A 351 10.87 27.69 0.51
C PHE A 351 10.81 28.52 -0.76
N LYS A 352 11.70 29.51 -0.88
CA LYS A 352 11.71 30.48 -2.00
C LYS A 352 12.65 30.06 -3.13
N SER A 353 13.60 29.18 -2.85
CA SER A 353 14.59 28.70 -3.80
C SER A 353 14.99 27.24 -3.51
N PHE A 354 15.66 26.61 -4.49
CA PHE A 354 16.24 25.28 -4.30
C PHE A 354 17.30 25.26 -3.19
N ASP A 355 18.13 26.31 -3.09
CA ASP A 355 19.16 26.40 -2.05
C ASP A 355 18.54 26.52 -0.64
N ASP A 356 17.44 27.26 -0.50
CA ASP A 356 16.69 27.34 0.76
C ASP A 356 16.16 25.96 1.20
N LEU A 357 15.63 25.18 0.25
CA LEU A 357 15.18 23.81 0.49
C LEU A 357 16.35 22.92 0.91
N VAL A 358 17.47 22.97 0.18
CA VAL A 358 18.68 22.19 0.50
C VAL A 358 19.15 22.52 1.91
N GLU A 359 19.30 23.80 2.26
CA GLU A 359 19.74 24.22 3.59
C GLU A 359 18.76 23.76 4.68
N ALA A 360 17.45 23.91 4.45
CA ALA A 360 16.43 23.53 5.40
C ALA A 360 16.41 22.02 5.67
N VAL A 361 16.46 21.20 4.63
CA VAL A 361 16.37 19.73 4.73
C VAL A 361 17.66 19.13 5.29
N THR A 362 18.82 19.64 4.86
CA THR A 362 20.14 19.04 5.16
C THR A 362 20.78 19.59 6.43
N LYS A 363 20.69 20.91 6.69
CA LYS A 363 21.33 21.54 7.86
C LYS A 363 20.36 21.77 9.02
N LYS A 364 19.10 22.11 8.73
CA LYS A 364 18.08 22.41 9.75
C LYS A 364 17.16 21.22 10.07
N GLY A 365 17.33 20.10 9.38
CA GLY A 365 16.52 18.88 9.57
C GLY A 365 15.02 19.09 9.32
N LYS A 366 14.64 20.08 8.51
CA LYS A 366 13.23 20.37 8.24
C LYS A 366 12.59 19.23 7.44
N ARG A 367 11.33 18.94 7.78
CA ARG A 367 10.45 17.95 7.13
C ARG A 367 9.04 18.55 7.04
N PRO A 368 8.14 18.00 6.20
CA PRO A 368 6.74 18.36 6.22
C PRO A 368 6.11 18.11 7.61
N ASP A 369 5.16 18.95 8.01
CA ASP A 369 4.53 18.88 9.33
C ASP A 369 3.57 17.68 9.37
N VAL A 370 3.75 16.75 10.31
CA VAL A 370 2.83 15.61 10.51
C VAL A 370 1.75 16.02 11.53
N PRO A 371 0.45 16.06 11.16
CA PRO A 371 -0.62 16.42 12.07
C PRO A 371 -0.66 15.54 13.33
N ASP A 372 -1.04 16.10 14.48
CA ASP A 372 -1.14 15.34 15.74
C ASP A 372 -2.21 14.24 15.71
N VAL A 373 -3.22 14.40 14.85
CA VAL A 373 -4.26 13.40 14.60
C VAL A 373 -3.78 12.20 13.76
N CYS A 374 -2.51 12.20 13.31
CA CYS A 374 -1.91 11.09 12.58
C CYS A 374 -1.81 9.84 13.45
N PRO A 375 -2.27 8.67 12.98
CA PRO A 375 -2.10 7.42 13.71
C PRO A 375 -0.62 7.22 14.12
N PRO A 376 -0.32 6.94 15.41
CA PRO A 376 1.06 6.90 15.91
C PRO A 376 1.98 5.97 15.12
N LYS A 377 1.44 4.83 14.67
CA LYS A 377 2.17 3.84 13.86
C LYS A 377 2.51 4.35 12.46
N LEU A 378 1.60 5.12 11.83
CA LEU A 378 1.87 5.75 10.53
C LEU A 378 2.86 6.91 10.68
N LYS A 379 2.69 7.75 11.72
CA LYS A 379 3.64 8.82 12.06
C LYS A 379 5.05 8.26 12.25
N THR A 380 5.17 7.16 12.99
CA THR A 380 6.45 6.46 13.20
C THR A 380 7.04 5.96 11.89
N LEU A 381 6.24 5.31 11.04
CA LEU A 381 6.71 4.82 9.73
C LEU A 381 7.20 5.96 8.83
N ILE A 382 6.43 7.06 8.70
CA ILE A 382 6.84 8.27 7.97
C ILE A 382 8.19 8.77 8.49
N GLN A 383 8.32 8.88 9.82
CA GLN A 383 9.50 9.39 10.48
C GLN A 383 10.75 8.52 10.34
N GLN A 384 10.57 7.20 10.32
CA GLN A 384 11.63 6.25 10.05
C GLN A 384 12.07 6.30 8.58
N CYS A 385 11.12 6.37 7.64
CA CYS A 385 11.42 6.43 6.22
C CYS A 385 12.25 7.66 5.84
N TRP A 386 11.88 8.85 6.33
CA TRP A 386 12.60 10.10 5.99
C TRP A 386 13.72 10.50 6.96
N ASN A 387 14.23 9.53 7.74
CA ASN A 387 15.27 9.77 8.73
C ASN A 387 16.55 10.34 8.05
N PRO A 388 17.23 11.34 8.65
CA PRO A 388 18.47 11.87 8.07
C PRO A 388 19.55 10.80 7.90
N SER A 389 19.61 9.79 8.77
CA SER A 389 20.53 8.66 8.64
C SER A 389 19.92 7.54 7.76
N PRO A 390 20.54 7.19 6.62
CA PRO A 390 20.08 6.10 5.76
C PRO A 390 19.96 4.75 6.47
N ALA A 391 20.83 4.49 7.45
CA ALA A 391 20.88 3.23 8.19
C ALA A 391 19.63 2.97 9.05
N ILE A 392 18.92 4.03 9.45
CA ILE A 392 17.69 3.92 10.25
C ILE A 392 16.47 3.61 9.38
N ARG A 393 16.54 3.91 8.08
CA ARG A 393 15.42 3.78 7.16
C ARG A 393 15.10 2.29 6.91
N PRO A 394 13.86 1.82 7.16
CA PRO A 394 13.51 0.41 7.04
C PRO A 394 13.45 0.02 5.56
N PRO A 395 14.19 -1.02 5.11
CA PRO A 395 14.06 -1.49 3.72
C PRO A 395 12.62 -1.91 3.41
N PHE A 396 12.17 -1.76 2.16
CA PHE A 396 10.81 -2.15 1.77
C PHE A 396 10.48 -3.61 2.15
N ALA A 397 11.46 -4.52 2.04
CA ALA A 397 11.34 -5.90 2.50
C ALA A 397 10.92 -6.02 3.97
N ARG A 398 11.40 -5.13 4.85
CA ARG A 398 11.03 -5.11 6.26
C ARG A 398 9.59 -4.62 6.44
N ILE A 399 9.20 -3.57 5.71
CA ILE A 399 7.83 -3.02 5.76
C ILE A 399 6.81 -4.09 5.36
N LEU A 400 7.12 -4.89 4.33
CA LEU A 400 6.32 -6.04 3.90
C LEU A 400 6.33 -7.17 4.93
N LYS A 401 7.51 -7.60 5.39
CA LYS A 401 7.65 -8.71 6.34
C LYS A 401 6.91 -8.46 7.66
N GLU A 402 6.91 -7.22 8.12
CA GLU A 402 6.21 -6.81 9.36
C GLU A 402 4.74 -6.41 9.11
N ASN A 403 4.24 -6.51 7.88
CA ASN A 403 2.86 -6.19 7.48
C ASN A 403 2.37 -4.83 8.02
N ILE A 404 3.26 -3.84 8.04
CA ILE A 404 3.02 -2.57 8.75
C ILE A 404 1.77 -1.87 8.21
N LEU A 405 1.60 -1.85 6.88
CA LEU A 405 0.48 -1.20 6.20
C LEU A 405 -0.85 -1.96 6.37
N ASP A 406 -0.82 -3.29 6.41
CA ASP A 406 -2.02 -4.10 6.67
C ASP A 406 -2.53 -3.90 8.09
N HIS A 407 -1.64 -3.87 9.08
CA HIS A 407 -2.02 -3.52 10.44
C HIS A 407 -2.59 -2.10 10.53
N LEU A 408 -2.01 -1.13 9.82
CA LEU A 408 -2.55 0.24 9.76
C LEU A 408 -3.95 0.29 9.15
N ILE A 409 -4.23 -0.53 8.13
CA ILE A 409 -5.57 -0.67 7.54
C ILE A 409 -6.56 -1.21 8.59
N ILE A 410 -6.19 -2.23 9.37
CA ILE A 410 -7.05 -2.75 10.44
C ILE A 410 -7.27 -1.69 11.52
N GLU A 411 -6.21 -1.05 11.98
CA GLU A 411 -6.23 -0.01 13.01
C GLU A 411 -7.05 1.23 12.58
N SER A 412 -7.13 1.52 11.28
CA SER A 412 -7.96 2.62 10.76
C SER A 412 -9.45 2.31 10.74
N HIS A 413 -9.85 1.02 10.77
CA HIS A 413 -11.26 0.62 10.79
C HIS A 413 -11.73 0.29 12.19
N ILE A 414 -10.94 -0.45 12.95
CA ILE A 414 -11.35 -0.95 14.25
C ILE A 414 -10.74 -0.04 15.33
N SER A 415 -11.59 0.58 16.14
CA SER A 415 -11.16 1.41 17.27
C SER A 415 -10.24 0.66 18.22
N GLU A 416 -9.28 1.36 18.83
CA GLU A 416 -8.37 0.81 19.85
C GLU A 416 -9.09 0.24 21.07
N ARG A 417 -10.33 0.69 21.33
CA ARG A 417 -11.21 0.11 22.36
C ARG A 417 -11.57 -1.35 22.09
N ASN A 418 -11.37 -1.83 20.86
CA ASN A 418 -11.70 -3.17 20.45
C ASN A 418 -10.44 -3.94 20.01
N GLU A 419 -9.52 -4.10 20.95
CA GLU A 419 -8.27 -4.83 20.76
C GLU A 419 -8.50 -6.27 20.31
N MET A 420 -9.49 -6.96 20.88
CA MET A 420 -9.83 -8.32 20.47
C MET A 420 -10.37 -8.38 19.03
N GLY A 421 -11.13 -7.38 18.59
CA GLY A 421 -11.58 -7.25 17.20
C GLY A 421 -10.41 -7.02 16.24
N ARG A 422 -9.44 -6.17 16.61
CA ARG A 422 -8.19 -5.99 15.85
C ARG A 422 -7.42 -7.30 15.75
N ARG A 423 -7.28 -8.01 16.88
CA ARG A 423 -6.59 -9.29 16.99
C ARG A 423 -7.23 -10.35 16.10
N LEU A 424 -8.56 -10.54 16.20
CA LEU A 424 -9.34 -11.43 15.36
C LEU A 424 -8.99 -11.22 13.89
N TRP A 425 -9.05 -9.98 13.41
CA TRP A 425 -8.80 -9.71 12.01
C TRP A 425 -7.32 -9.92 11.65
N SER A 426 -6.40 -9.43 12.47
CA SER A 426 -4.97 -9.53 12.19
C SER A 426 -4.41 -10.96 12.22
N GLU A 427 -4.93 -11.83 13.09
CA GLU A 427 -4.44 -13.21 13.21
C GLU A 427 -5.04 -14.15 12.15
N ASN A 428 -6.22 -13.81 11.59
CA ASN A 428 -6.94 -14.69 10.67
C ASN A 428 -6.99 -14.15 9.24
N PHE A 429 -6.94 -12.84 9.05
CA PHE A 429 -7.34 -12.15 7.80
C PHE A 429 -6.47 -10.93 7.45
N LEU A 430 -5.22 -10.84 7.92
CA LEU A 430 -4.35 -9.65 7.87
C LEU A 430 -4.35 -8.89 6.53
N GLU A 431 -4.21 -9.61 5.42
CA GLU A 431 -4.09 -9.01 4.07
C GLU A 431 -5.44 -8.86 3.34
N GLN A 432 -6.54 -9.24 3.99
CA GLN A 432 -7.87 -9.31 3.38
C GLN A 432 -8.79 -8.25 3.97
N THR A 433 -9.38 -7.42 3.11
CA THR A 433 -10.42 -6.46 3.51
C THR A 433 -11.83 -7.05 3.40
N THR A 434 -11.96 -8.19 2.71
CA THR A 434 -13.19 -8.94 2.55
C THR A 434 -12.86 -10.43 2.60
N VAL A 435 -13.62 -11.19 3.38
CA VAL A 435 -13.38 -12.62 3.60
C VAL A 435 -14.66 -13.42 3.42
N PRO A 436 -14.59 -14.68 2.95
CA PRO A 436 -15.76 -15.56 2.89
C PRO A 436 -16.42 -15.73 4.26
N ALA A 437 -17.75 -15.64 4.33
CA ALA A 437 -18.49 -15.73 5.59
C ALA A 437 -18.28 -17.08 6.30
N ASN A 438 -18.11 -18.16 5.53
CA ASN A 438 -17.82 -19.50 6.05
C ASN A 438 -16.41 -19.62 6.69
N LYS A 439 -15.50 -18.69 6.42
CA LYS A 439 -14.21 -18.57 7.13
C LYS A 439 -14.29 -17.62 8.31
N PHE A 440 -15.05 -16.53 8.15
CA PHE A 440 -15.21 -15.51 9.20
C PHE A 440 -15.92 -16.05 10.45
N LEU A 441 -17.08 -16.70 10.29
CA LEU A 441 -17.90 -17.12 11.43
C LEU A 441 -17.14 -18.07 12.38
N PRO A 442 -16.47 -19.15 11.91
CA PRO A 442 -15.68 -20.00 12.80
C PRO A 442 -14.56 -19.26 13.53
N ALA A 443 -13.86 -18.34 12.84
CA ALA A 443 -12.81 -17.53 13.45
C ALA A 443 -13.37 -16.58 14.52
N PHE A 444 -14.53 -15.99 14.27
CA PHE A 444 -15.23 -15.13 15.23
C PHE A 444 -15.58 -15.90 16.51
N TYR A 445 -16.27 -17.03 16.39
CA TYR A 445 -16.66 -17.87 17.53
C TYR A 445 -15.44 -18.39 18.32
N LYS A 446 -14.38 -18.82 17.60
CA LYS A 446 -13.11 -19.21 18.22
C LYS A 446 -12.48 -18.06 19.02
N THR A 447 -12.48 -16.84 18.47
CA THR A 447 -11.87 -15.67 19.11
C THR A 447 -12.60 -15.30 20.41
N ILE A 448 -13.93 -15.36 20.43
CA ILE A 448 -14.72 -15.12 21.64
C ILE A 448 -14.76 -16.33 22.58
N GLY A 449 -14.19 -17.48 22.22
CA GLY A 449 -14.18 -18.68 23.06
C GLY A 449 -15.56 -19.31 23.25
N VAL A 450 -16.47 -19.13 22.29
CA VAL A 450 -17.82 -19.74 22.31
C VAL A 450 -17.87 -20.86 21.28
N GLN A 451 -18.44 -22.00 21.67
CA GLN A 451 -18.63 -23.11 20.74
C GLN A 451 -19.68 -22.73 19.69
N MET A 452 -19.28 -22.73 18.42
CA MET A 452 -20.21 -22.55 17.31
C MET A 452 -21.06 -23.81 17.19
N THR A 453 -22.37 -23.69 17.34
CA THR A 453 -23.29 -24.76 16.97
C THR A 453 -23.32 -24.80 15.43
N GLY A 454 -23.19 -25.97 14.81
CA GLY A 454 -23.21 -26.09 13.35
C GLY A 454 -24.60 -25.81 12.74
N ASP A 455 -25.52 -25.31 13.55
CA ASP A 455 -26.93 -25.21 13.27
C ASP A 455 -27.24 -23.91 12.52
N GLN A 456 -27.90 -24.02 11.36
CA GLN A 456 -28.36 -22.83 10.64
C GLN A 456 -29.49 -22.11 11.39
N GLU A 457 -30.08 -22.76 12.39
CA GLU A 457 -31.16 -22.26 13.24
C GLU A 457 -30.66 -21.48 14.45
N ASP A 458 -29.35 -21.46 14.72
CA ASP A 458 -28.76 -20.67 15.80
C ASP A 458 -29.05 -19.17 15.58
N ILE A 459 -29.84 -18.59 16.48
CA ILE A 459 -30.28 -17.20 16.38
C ILE A 459 -29.13 -16.21 16.34
N PHE A 460 -28.00 -16.51 17.00
CA PHE A 460 -26.82 -15.67 16.98
C PHE A 460 -26.14 -15.70 15.62
N ILE A 461 -26.07 -16.86 14.97
CA ILE A 461 -25.55 -16.97 13.59
C ILE A 461 -26.44 -16.19 12.63
N GLN A 462 -27.77 -16.29 12.77
CA GLN A 462 -28.72 -15.53 11.95
C GLN A 462 -28.55 -14.02 12.14
N CYS A 463 -28.42 -13.57 13.40
CA CYS A 463 -28.15 -12.17 13.74
C CYS A 463 -26.85 -11.65 13.11
N LEU A 464 -25.77 -12.42 13.15
CA LEU A 464 -24.51 -12.04 12.50
C LEU A 464 -24.68 -11.98 10.98
N LYS A 465 -25.32 -12.99 10.38
CA LYS A 465 -25.54 -13.04 8.92
C LYS A 465 -26.35 -11.84 8.43
N ILE A 466 -27.47 -11.51 9.06
CA ILE A 466 -28.32 -10.39 8.61
C ILE A 466 -27.65 -9.01 8.80
N LEU A 467 -26.65 -8.93 9.68
CA LEU A 467 -25.97 -7.68 10.02
C LEU A 467 -24.74 -7.43 9.14
N ILE A 468 -23.87 -8.41 8.96
CA ILE A 468 -22.54 -8.20 8.36
C ILE A 468 -22.24 -9.08 7.13
N VAL A 469 -23.10 -10.06 6.79
CA VAL A 469 -22.87 -10.90 5.60
C VAL A 469 -23.55 -10.29 4.39
N LYS A 470 -22.75 -10.08 3.33
CA LYS A 470 -23.20 -9.52 2.05
C LYS A 470 -22.72 -10.38 0.88
N LYS A 471 -23.42 -10.27 -0.24
CA LYS A 471 -23.02 -10.89 -1.51
C LYS A 471 -21.83 -10.13 -2.11
N ASP A 472 -20.74 -10.83 -2.39
CA ASP A 472 -19.59 -10.28 -3.09
C ASP A 472 -19.82 -10.21 -4.62
N LYS A 473 -18.81 -9.75 -5.37
CA LYS A 473 -18.87 -9.64 -6.84
C LYS A 473 -19.09 -10.99 -7.54
N SER A 474 -18.78 -12.10 -6.89
CA SER A 474 -18.98 -13.47 -7.40
C SER A 474 -20.32 -14.07 -6.98
N GLY A 475 -21.11 -13.37 -6.16
CA GLY A 475 -22.36 -13.87 -5.57
C GLY A 475 -22.15 -14.75 -4.33
N GLY A 476 -20.93 -14.84 -3.81
CA GLY A 476 -20.58 -15.54 -2.58
C GLY A 476 -20.92 -14.73 -1.34
N ASP A 477 -21.22 -15.41 -0.22
CA ASP A 477 -21.42 -14.76 1.07
C ASP A 477 -20.07 -14.35 1.67
N SER A 478 -19.94 -13.07 2.00
CA SER A 478 -18.71 -12.46 2.47
C SER A 478 -18.93 -11.47 3.61
N VAL A 479 -17.90 -11.24 4.39
CA VAL A 479 -17.84 -10.23 5.45
C VAL A 479 -16.70 -9.27 5.12
N SER A 480 -17.00 -7.97 5.10
CA SER A 480 -15.98 -6.94 4.92
C SER A 480 -15.46 -6.42 6.26
N LEU A 481 -14.21 -5.96 6.29
CA LEU A 481 -13.60 -5.30 7.44
C LEU A 481 -14.41 -4.07 7.87
N GLU A 482 -14.99 -3.36 6.90
CA GLU A 482 -15.87 -2.21 7.15
C GLU A 482 -17.15 -2.61 7.88
N ASP A 483 -17.85 -3.66 7.41
CA ASP A 483 -19.09 -4.12 8.04
C ASP A 483 -18.84 -4.70 9.43
N PHE A 484 -17.73 -5.45 9.59
CA PHE A 484 -17.30 -5.92 10.89
C PHE A 484 -16.97 -4.77 11.85
N SER A 485 -16.19 -3.78 11.40
CA SER A 485 -15.89 -2.57 12.19
C SER A 485 -17.16 -1.84 12.62
N LYS A 486 -18.11 -1.64 11.71
CA LYS A 486 -19.39 -1.00 12.01
C LYS A 486 -20.18 -1.77 13.07
N MET A 487 -20.28 -3.10 12.96
CA MET A 487 -20.88 -3.94 13.99
C MET A 487 -20.21 -3.73 15.35
N LEU A 488 -18.88 -3.64 15.38
CA LEU A 488 -18.13 -3.42 16.61
C LEU A 488 -18.39 -2.03 17.21
N GLU A 489 -18.60 -0.98 16.41
CA GLU A 489 -18.94 0.36 16.92
C GLU A 489 -20.35 0.40 17.55
N TRP A 490 -21.30 -0.40 17.05
CA TRP A 490 -22.66 -0.47 17.58
C TRP A 490 -22.86 -1.45 18.73
N PHE A 491 -22.20 -2.60 18.70
CA PHE A 491 -22.46 -3.70 19.64
C PHE A 491 -21.23 -4.17 20.40
N GLY A 492 -20.04 -3.67 20.06
CA GLY A 492 -18.80 -4.03 20.73
C GLY A 492 -18.72 -3.51 22.19
N PRO A 493 -17.54 -3.62 22.81
CA PRO A 493 -16.34 -4.25 22.29
C PRO A 493 -16.50 -5.77 22.12
N LEU A 494 -15.55 -6.40 21.42
CA LEU A 494 -15.45 -7.86 21.36
C LEU A 494 -14.80 -8.36 22.66
N GLU A 495 -15.35 -9.42 23.25
CA GLU A 495 -14.92 -9.97 24.54
C GLU A 495 -15.09 -11.50 24.56
N LEU A 496 -14.47 -12.17 25.53
CA LEU A 496 -14.66 -13.60 25.73
C LEU A 496 -16.08 -13.89 26.24
N GLY A 497 -16.66 -14.98 25.75
CA GLY A 497 -18.02 -15.40 26.03
C GLY A 497 -19.05 -14.83 25.04
N SER A 498 -20.33 -15.03 25.36
CA SER A 498 -21.45 -14.68 24.49
C SER A 498 -21.96 -13.25 24.65
N GLY A 499 -21.27 -12.38 25.42
CA GLY A 499 -21.75 -11.04 25.74
C GLY A 499 -22.03 -10.16 24.51
N ILE A 500 -21.14 -10.18 23.51
CA ILE A 500 -21.39 -9.47 22.24
C ILE A 500 -22.58 -10.06 21.47
N LEU A 501 -22.73 -11.38 21.47
CA LEU A 501 -23.83 -12.07 20.78
C LEU A 501 -25.17 -11.68 21.40
N GLN A 502 -25.24 -11.64 22.73
CA GLN A 502 -26.40 -11.19 23.50
C GLN A 502 -26.73 -9.72 23.24
N ARG A 503 -25.73 -8.83 23.15
CA ARG A 503 -25.95 -7.41 22.79
C ARG A 503 -26.51 -7.25 21.38
N ILE A 504 -25.96 -7.98 20.41
CA ILE A 504 -26.46 -7.98 19.04
C ILE A 504 -27.91 -8.48 19.02
N GLU A 505 -28.18 -9.65 19.61
CA GLU A 505 -29.52 -10.22 19.64
C GLU A 505 -30.53 -9.26 20.28
N ALA A 506 -30.24 -8.74 21.48
CA ALA A 506 -31.10 -7.80 22.18
C ALA A 506 -31.39 -6.54 21.34
N GLY A 507 -30.36 -5.96 20.72
CA GLY A 507 -30.53 -4.78 19.88
C GLY A 507 -31.34 -5.05 18.61
N LEU A 508 -31.15 -6.20 17.96
CA LEU A 508 -31.91 -6.57 16.77
C LEU A 508 -33.35 -7.00 17.11
N ARG A 509 -33.58 -7.59 18.28
CA ARG A 509 -34.91 -8.01 18.76
C ARG A 509 -35.76 -6.83 19.26
N PHE A 510 -35.14 -5.66 19.47
CA PHE A 510 -35.85 -4.46 19.88
C PHE A 510 -36.99 -4.09 18.91
N LYS A 511 -38.22 -4.02 19.41
CA LYS A 511 -39.40 -3.70 18.60
C LYS A 511 -39.32 -2.26 18.06
N GLY A 512 -39.36 -2.12 16.74
CA GLY A 512 -39.16 -0.85 16.08
C GLY A 512 -37.71 -0.54 15.72
N PHE A 513 -36.79 -1.51 15.82
CA PHE A 513 -35.44 -1.39 15.28
C PHE A 513 -35.39 -1.72 13.79
N PHE A 514 -34.83 -0.81 13.00
CA PHE A 514 -34.74 -0.87 11.53
C PHE A 514 -33.30 -0.92 11.02
N GLY A 515 -32.29 -0.88 11.90
CA GLY A 515 -30.88 -1.01 11.51
C GLY A 515 -30.42 0.13 10.60
N GLU A 516 -29.67 -0.18 9.55
CA GLU A 516 -29.12 0.81 8.62
C GLU A 516 -30.18 1.23 7.59
N ILE A 517 -30.87 2.35 7.85
CA ILE A 517 -31.76 3.02 6.92
C ILE A 517 -31.51 4.52 6.89
N GLU A 518 -31.72 5.16 5.74
CA GLU A 518 -31.60 6.61 5.62
C GLU A 518 -32.70 7.35 6.37
N THR A 519 -32.43 8.63 6.66
CA THR A 519 -33.42 9.52 7.32
C THR A 519 -34.67 9.66 6.46
N SER A 520 -34.51 9.82 5.15
CA SER A 520 -35.58 9.93 4.15
C SER A 520 -36.49 8.69 4.13
N ASP A 521 -35.92 7.50 4.21
CA ASP A 521 -36.68 6.25 4.22
C ASP A 521 -37.40 6.04 5.54
N ALA A 522 -36.77 6.42 6.66
CA ALA A 522 -37.44 6.44 7.96
C ALA A 522 -38.66 7.37 7.97
N GLU A 523 -38.56 8.56 7.34
CA GLU A 523 -39.68 9.50 7.21
C GLU A 523 -40.81 8.91 6.36
N LYS A 524 -40.50 8.28 5.22
CA LYS A 524 -41.49 7.60 4.37
C LYS A 524 -42.24 6.50 5.12
N LEU A 525 -41.52 5.69 5.92
CA LEU A 525 -42.12 4.60 6.71
C LEU A 525 -43.11 5.12 7.77
N LEU A 526 -42.85 6.28 8.35
CA LEU A 526 -43.71 6.88 9.37
C LEU A 526 -44.79 7.81 8.81
N ASN A 527 -44.71 8.22 7.54
CA ASN A 527 -45.70 9.08 6.94
C ASN A 527 -47.10 8.39 6.92
N GLY A 528 -48.13 9.14 7.31
CA GLY A 528 -49.49 8.62 7.42
C GLY A 528 -49.73 7.60 8.55
N LYS A 529 -48.74 7.32 9.41
CA LYS A 529 -48.92 6.46 10.59
C LYS A 529 -49.58 7.20 11.75
N LYS A 530 -49.92 6.46 12.81
CA LYS A 530 -50.54 7.03 14.02
C LYS A 530 -49.54 7.94 14.75
N LYS A 531 -50.03 9.05 15.30
CA LYS A 531 -49.21 9.95 16.12
C LYS A 531 -48.62 9.19 17.31
N GLY A 532 -47.31 9.32 17.50
CA GLY A 532 -46.52 8.60 18.47
C GLY A 532 -45.92 7.30 17.94
N THR A 533 -46.11 6.97 16.65
CA THR A 533 -45.34 5.90 16.01
C THR A 533 -43.87 6.30 15.89
N TYR A 534 -42.95 5.41 16.25
CA TYR A 534 -41.52 5.64 16.21
C TYR A 534 -40.74 4.44 15.69
N LEU A 535 -39.52 4.68 15.22
CA LEU A 535 -38.54 3.64 14.90
C LEU A 535 -37.15 4.07 15.35
N ILE A 536 -36.27 3.10 15.57
CA ILE A 536 -34.85 3.29 15.90
C ILE A 536 -34.02 2.73 14.74
N ARG A 537 -32.96 3.46 14.38
CA ARG A 537 -32.04 3.09 13.30
C ARG A 537 -30.61 3.47 13.68
N PHE A 538 -29.63 2.86 13.02
CA PHE A 538 -28.27 3.35 13.09
C PHE A 538 -28.17 4.76 12.51
N SER A 539 -27.30 5.58 13.09
CA SER A 539 -27.01 6.90 12.53
C SER A 539 -26.20 6.74 11.25
N THR A 540 -26.68 7.34 10.17
CA THR A 540 -25.93 7.39 8.89
C THR A 540 -24.84 8.45 8.89
N ARG A 541 -24.79 9.32 9.91
CA ARG A 541 -23.80 10.42 10.02
C ARG A 541 -22.70 10.14 11.03
N ASP A 542 -22.97 9.30 12.02
CA ASP A 542 -22.08 9.07 13.16
C ASP A 542 -22.07 7.57 13.49
N PRO A 543 -21.08 6.81 13.00
CA PRO A 543 -20.90 5.41 13.36
C PRO A 543 -20.90 5.21 14.88
N GLY A 544 -21.53 4.13 15.36
CA GLY A 544 -21.74 3.86 16.80
C GLY A 544 -22.94 4.59 17.44
N CYS A 545 -23.47 5.65 16.82
CA CYS A 545 -24.68 6.32 17.30
C CYS A 545 -25.97 5.76 16.67
N TYR A 546 -27.10 6.04 17.31
CA TYR A 546 -28.44 5.69 16.81
C TYR A 546 -29.28 6.96 16.61
N ALA A 547 -30.40 6.81 15.91
CA ALA A 547 -31.42 7.84 15.79
C ALA A 547 -32.81 7.27 16.06
N ILE A 548 -33.60 7.98 16.85
CA ILE A 548 -35.04 7.76 17.00
C ILE A 548 -35.74 8.69 16.02
N THR A 549 -36.49 8.12 15.07
CA THR A 549 -37.44 8.90 14.26
C THR A 549 -38.84 8.69 14.83
N VAL A 550 -39.58 9.77 15.10
CA VAL A 550 -40.93 9.69 15.67
C VAL A 550 -41.89 10.68 15.02
N LEU A 551 -43.13 10.24 14.80
CA LEU A 551 -44.25 11.11 14.44
C LEU A 551 -44.83 11.74 15.71
N THR A 552 -44.54 13.01 15.94
CA THR A 552 -44.86 13.69 17.21
C THR A 552 -46.37 13.90 17.44
N LYS A 553 -46.74 14.37 18.64
CA LYS A 553 -48.12 14.77 18.99
C LYS A 553 -48.72 15.80 17.99
N LEU A 554 -47.89 16.67 17.43
CA LEU A 554 -48.29 17.67 16.45
C LEU A 554 -48.45 17.10 15.03
N GLY A 555 -48.05 15.85 14.79
CA GLY A 555 -48.03 15.26 13.45
C GLY A 555 -46.80 15.62 12.62
N ALA A 556 -45.80 16.27 13.23
CA ALA A 556 -44.50 16.52 12.61
C ALA A 556 -43.53 15.36 12.88
N LEU A 557 -42.68 15.02 11.91
CA LEU A 557 -41.59 14.07 12.06
C LEU A 557 -40.41 14.75 12.77
N LYS A 558 -39.82 14.07 13.75
CA LYS A 558 -38.61 14.50 14.45
C LYS A 558 -37.60 13.38 14.56
N HIS A 559 -36.32 13.75 14.60
CA HIS A 559 -35.19 12.84 14.79
C HIS A 559 -34.44 13.22 16.05
N TYR A 560 -34.25 12.26 16.95
CA TYR A 560 -33.45 12.42 18.16
C TYR A 560 -32.22 11.54 18.06
N ARG A 561 -31.04 12.14 18.24
CA ARG A 561 -29.78 11.41 18.28
C ARG A 561 -29.67 10.69 19.62
N ILE A 562 -29.32 9.41 19.55
CA ILE A 562 -28.85 8.64 20.69
C ILE A 562 -27.34 8.52 20.52
N SER A 563 -26.60 9.17 21.40
CA SER A 563 -25.16 8.97 21.49
C SER A 563 -24.90 7.63 22.18
N HIS A 564 -24.11 6.79 21.54
CA HIS A 564 -23.66 5.53 22.09
C HIS A 564 -22.26 5.26 21.56
N LYS A 565 -21.49 4.53 22.35
CA LYS A 565 -20.27 3.88 21.92
C LYS A 565 -20.30 2.48 22.49
N ALA A 566 -19.83 1.51 21.73
CA ALA A 566 -19.52 0.16 22.17
C ALA A 566 -19.12 0.07 23.66
N GLY A 567 -19.90 -0.68 24.46
CA GLY A 567 -19.67 -0.90 25.89
C GLY A 567 -20.00 0.29 26.81
N GLN A 568 -20.59 1.37 26.30
CA GLN A 568 -21.00 2.55 27.06
C GLN A 568 -22.53 2.66 27.11
N PRO A 569 -23.10 3.45 28.04
CA PRO A 569 -24.53 3.72 28.08
C PRO A 569 -25.08 4.34 26.80
N TYR A 570 -26.39 4.20 26.59
CA TYR A 570 -27.14 4.95 25.58
C TYR A 570 -27.55 6.31 26.15
N ILE A 571 -27.24 7.38 25.42
CA ILE A 571 -27.40 8.75 25.92
C ILE A 571 -28.32 9.56 25.02
N VAL A 572 -29.35 10.18 25.60
CA VAL A 572 -30.20 11.20 24.95
C VAL A 572 -30.24 12.43 25.84
N GLY A 573 -29.78 13.56 25.30
CA GLY A 573 -29.51 14.75 26.11
C GLY A 573 -28.37 14.48 27.09
N THR A 574 -28.65 14.52 28.39
CA THR A 574 -27.69 14.26 29.48
C THR A 574 -27.98 12.96 30.25
N ASN A 575 -29.00 12.20 29.85
CA ASN A 575 -29.45 11.01 30.58
C ASN A 575 -28.83 9.74 30.00
N GLU A 576 -28.24 8.92 30.86
CA GLU A 576 -27.62 7.64 30.52
C GLU A 576 -28.57 6.47 30.77
N HIS A 577 -28.55 5.48 29.88
CA HIS A 577 -29.41 4.30 29.95
C HIS A 577 -28.63 3.04 29.62
N SER A 578 -28.92 1.94 30.33
CA SER A 578 -28.23 0.66 30.15
C SER A 578 -28.64 -0.09 28.88
N SER A 579 -29.80 0.21 28.30
CA SER A 579 -30.30 -0.40 27.07
C SER A 579 -31.24 0.53 26.29
N LEU A 580 -31.53 0.20 25.03
CA LEU A 580 -32.51 0.93 24.22
C LEU A 580 -33.91 0.87 24.83
N GLU A 581 -34.29 -0.24 25.46
CA GLU A 581 -35.56 -0.40 26.18
C GLU A 581 -35.65 0.54 27.38
N ALA A 582 -34.58 0.61 28.19
CA ALA A 582 -34.53 1.51 29.33
C ALA A 582 -34.68 2.98 28.89
N LEU A 583 -33.97 3.36 27.83
CA LEU A 583 -34.03 4.68 27.22
C LEU A 583 -35.43 5.02 26.72
N VAL A 584 -36.05 4.14 25.92
CA VAL A 584 -37.39 4.38 25.37
C VAL A 584 -38.43 4.44 26.48
N LYS A 585 -38.29 3.62 27.53
CA LYS A 585 -39.17 3.66 28.70
C LYS A 585 -39.06 4.98 29.46
N ALA A 586 -37.84 5.47 29.69
CA ALA A 586 -37.60 6.74 30.39
C ALA A 586 -38.13 7.95 29.60
N HIS A 587 -37.89 7.98 28.29
CA HIS A 587 -38.25 9.10 27.42
C HIS A 587 -39.63 8.97 26.75
N LYS A 588 -40.42 7.95 27.12
CA LYS A 588 -41.72 7.64 26.51
C LYS A 588 -42.68 8.83 26.47
N LYS A 589 -42.77 9.57 27.58
CA LYS A 589 -43.66 10.73 27.72
C LYS A 589 -43.11 11.97 27.01
N GLU A 590 -41.83 12.26 27.24
CA GLU A 590 -41.13 13.43 26.71
C GLU A 590 -41.08 13.43 25.17
N LEU A 591 -40.65 12.32 24.57
CA LEU A 591 -40.48 12.19 23.12
C LEU A 591 -41.74 11.66 22.42
N TYR A 592 -42.82 11.40 23.17
CA TYR A 592 -44.10 10.89 22.68
C TYR A 592 -43.99 9.53 21.97
N LEU A 593 -43.16 8.62 22.49
CA LEU A 593 -42.92 7.28 21.94
C LEU A 593 -44.04 6.31 22.36
N LYS A 594 -45.04 6.11 21.51
CA LYS A 594 -46.23 5.29 21.84
C LYS A 594 -46.25 3.93 21.18
N TYR A 595 -45.95 3.88 19.89
CA TYR A 595 -46.14 2.70 19.06
C TYR A 595 -44.83 2.40 18.31
N PRO A 596 -44.06 1.36 18.67
CA PRO A 596 -42.94 0.96 17.82
C PRO A 596 -43.48 0.60 16.43
N HIS A 597 -42.80 1.05 15.38
CA HIS A 597 -43.14 0.68 14.02
C HIS A 597 -42.80 -0.79 13.79
N VAL A 598 -43.64 -1.51 13.06
CA VAL A 598 -43.50 -2.94 12.76
C VAL A 598 -43.13 -3.15 11.29
N GLY A 599 -42.61 -4.33 10.96
CA GLY A 599 -42.25 -4.73 9.61
C GLY A 599 -40.77 -4.56 9.29
N SER A 600 -39.89 -4.57 10.30
CA SER A 600 -38.45 -4.59 10.03
C SER A 600 -37.99 -5.99 9.61
N LYS A 601 -36.90 -6.07 8.83
CA LYS A 601 -36.29 -7.35 8.44
C LYS A 601 -35.85 -8.20 9.65
N TYR A 602 -35.50 -7.54 10.75
CA TYR A 602 -35.11 -8.20 11.99
C TYR A 602 -36.34 -8.82 12.68
N GLU A 603 -37.45 -8.09 12.75
CA GLU A 603 -38.71 -8.60 13.31
C GLU A 603 -39.20 -9.83 12.53
N ALA A 604 -39.10 -9.81 11.19
CA ALA A 604 -39.44 -10.97 10.37
C ALA A 604 -38.56 -12.20 10.71
N MET A 605 -37.24 -12.01 10.80
CA MET A 605 -36.28 -13.07 11.17
C MET A 605 -36.60 -13.69 12.54
N PHE A 606 -36.82 -12.87 13.57
CA PHE A 606 -37.17 -13.38 14.90
C PHE A 606 -38.53 -14.07 14.93
N ASN A 607 -39.54 -13.55 14.24
CA ASN A 607 -40.85 -14.21 14.16
C ASN A 607 -40.77 -15.58 13.50
N ASP A 608 -39.92 -15.74 12.48
CA ASP A 608 -39.74 -17.04 11.80
C ASP A 608 -38.95 -18.01 12.69
N HIS A 609 -37.95 -17.53 13.42
CA HIS A 609 -37.21 -18.32 14.41
C HIS A 609 -38.10 -18.76 15.58
N ASP A 610 -38.88 -17.86 16.18
CA ASP A 610 -39.74 -18.17 17.32
C ASP A 610 -40.83 -19.21 16.92
N LYS A 611 -41.42 -19.07 15.72
CA LYS A 611 -42.34 -20.08 15.16
C LYS A 611 -41.67 -21.43 14.92
N HIS A 612 -40.39 -21.45 14.58
CA HIS A 612 -39.64 -22.69 14.40
C HIS A 612 -39.49 -23.42 15.73
N LEU A 613 -39.07 -22.71 16.78
CA LEU A 613 -38.97 -23.26 18.13
C LEU A 613 -40.31 -23.81 18.65
N GLU A 614 -41.40 -23.08 18.41
CA GLU A 614 -42.76 -23.53 18.74
C GLU A 614 -43.14 -24.85 18.03
N ARG A 615 -42.72 -25.05 16.78
CA ARG A 615 -42.98 -26.29 16.02
C ARG A 615 -42.16 -27.48 16.52
N GLU A 616 -40.93 -27.22 16.95
CA GLU A 616 -40.01 -28.24 17.49
C GLU A 616 -40.29 -28.60 18.96
N GLY A 617 -41.32 -27.99 19.57
CA GLY A 617 -41.75 -28.31 20.94
C GLY A 617 -40.91 -27.68 22.04
N TYR A 618 -39.99 -26.77 21.68
CA TYR A 618 -39.35 -25.87 22.63
C TYR A 618 -40.37 -24.75 22.93
N GLY A 619 -41.02 -24.80 24.10
CA GLY A 619 -42.09 -23.86 24.46
C GLY A 619 -41.70 -22.39 24.31
N ASP A 620 -42.72 -21.53 24.16
CA ASP A 620 -42.65 -20.07 23.97
C ASP A 620 -41.41 -19.41 24.62
N PRO A 621 -40.40 -18.99 23.82
CA PRO A 621 -39.19 -18.33 24.31
C PRO A 621 -39.42 -16.93 24.88
N SER A 622 -40.64 -16.37 24.72
CA SER A 622 -40.99 -15.02 25.19
C SER A 622 -41.45 -14.98 26.66
N ARG A 623 -41.38 -16.10 27.38
CA ARG A 623 -41.70 -16.23 28.81
C ARG A 623 -40.50 -16.17 29.74
#